data_AF-A0A0G1F5U4-F1
#
_entry.id   AF-A0A0G1F5U4-F1
#
_cell.length_a   1.000
_cell.length_b   1.000
_cell.length_c   1.000
_cell.angle_alpha   90.00
_cell.angle_beta   90.00
_cell.angle_gamma   90.00
#
_symmetry.space_group_name_H-M   'P 1'
#
loop_
_entity.id
_entity.type
_entity.pdbx_description
1 polymer ?
#
loop_
_entity_poly.entity_id
_entity_poly.type
_entity_poly.pdbx_seq_one_letter_code
_entity_poly.pdbx_strand_id
1 'polypeptide(L)'
;MNINTNKYLIPAAIVLAGILIAGGYVFINYWPIGTLSSQAAADKAMTFINKNIEQGVTASLVNVSSQGSVYQISLKINEIPYESYITKDGKFLFPTGINLEAAAIETPAETSAATASFAQCLTAKSMKFYGSKNCSWCDKEKELFGISFQYINYIECIDSATGGLTKTCQDAKIESFPTWQLPGGKMESGFKTLEQLAETSGCLIK
;
A
#
# COMPACT_ATOMS: atom_id res chain seq x y z
N MET A 1 -37.25 8.38 67.77
CA MET A 1 -37.59 9.28 66.65
C MET A 1 -37.88 8.39 65.45
N ASN A 2 -39.15 8.18 65.11
CA ASN A 2 -39.56 7.19 64.11
C ASN A 2 -39.52 7.87 62.72
N ILE A 3 -38.41 7.69 61.99
CA ILE A 3 -38.23 8.30 60.67
C ILE A 3 -39.07 7.49 59.69
N ASN A 4 -40.11 8.11 59.13
CA ASN A 4 -40.95 7.50 58.10
C ASN A 4 -40.14 7.42 56.80
N THR A 5 -39.47 6.28 56.61
CA THR A 5 -38.54 5.99 55.51
C THR A 5 -39.20 6.19 54.14
N ASN A 6 -40.51 5.96 54.03
CA ASN A 6 -41.25 6.08 52.77
C ASN A 6 -41.37 7.53 52.26
N LYS A 7 -41.29 8.52 53.16
CA LYS A 7 -41.33 9.95 52.79
C LYS A 7 -40.07 10.39 52.04
N TYR A 8 -38.94 9.70 52.24
CA TYR A 8 -37.66 10.05 51.63
C TYR A 8 -37.22 9.07 50.53
N LEU A 9 -37.74 7.83 50.53
CA LEU A 9 -37.41 6.80 49.53
C LEU A 9 -37.81 7.20 48.11
N ILE A 10 -39.04 7.70 47.92
CA ILE A 10 -39.54 8.10 46.59
C ILE A 10 -38.74 9.29 46.02
N PRO A 11 -38.54 10.42 46.75
CA PRO A 11 -37.72 11.51 46.23
C PRO A 11 -36.24 11.13 46.08
N ALA A 12 -35.68 10.27 46.94
CA ALA A 12 -34.31 9.78 46.77
C ALA A 12 -34.14 8.92 45.52
N ALA A 13 -35.11 8.06 45.19
CA ALA A 13 -35.10 7.25 43.97
C ALA A 13 -35.17 8.11 42.70
N ILE A 14 -35.97 9.18 42.70
CA ILE A 14 -36.08 10.11 41.56
C ILE A 14 -34.76 10.89 41.38
N VAL A 15 -34.13 11.33 42.47
CA VAL A 15 -32.82 12.02 42.40
C VAL A 15 -31.74 11.06 41.91
N LEU A 16 -31.72 9.81 42.38
CA LEU A 16 -30.78 8.79 41.90
C LEU A 16 -31.00 8.48 40.41
N ALA A 17 -32.25 8.33 39.96
CA ALA A 17 -32.56 8.12 38.55
C ALA A 17 -32.12 9.33 37.70
N GLY A 18 -32.35 10.56 38.17
CA GLY A 18 -31.89 11.79 37.52
C GLY A 18 -30.37 11.87 37.42
N ILE A 19 -29.64 11.50 38.48
CA ILE A 19 -28.17 11.44 38.48
C ILE A 19 -27.65 10.36 37.53
N LEU A 20 -28.29 9.19 37.46
CA LEU A 20 -27.91 8.12 36.53
C LEU A 20 -28.16 8.50 35.07
N ILE A 21 -29.29 9.16 34.78
CA ILE A 21 -29.62 9.63 33.42
C ILE A 21 -28.68 10.76 33.00
N ALA A 22 -28.46 11.76 33.87
CA ALA A 22 -27.53 12.86 33.61
C ALA A 22 -26.08 12.37 33.52
N GLY A 23 -25.67 11.47 34.41
CA GLY A 23 -24.35 10.84 34.40
C GLY A 23 -24.14 10.00 33.13
N GLY A 24 -25.14 9.24 32.70
CA GLY A 24 -25.12 8.50 31.43
C GLY A 24 -25.02 9.42 30.22
N TYR A 25 -25.79 10.51 30.20
CA TYR A 25 -25.77 11.52 29.13
C TYR A 25 -24.44 12.28 29.04
N VAL A 26 -23.84 12.61 30.20
CA VAL A 26 -22.51 13.23 30.25
C VAL A 26 -21.44 12.23 29.83
N PHE A 27 -21.53 10.97 30.25
CA PHE A 27 -20.58 9.93 29.86
C PHE A 27 -20.58 9.70 28.35
N ILE A 28 -21.74 9.57 27.69
CA ILE A 28 -21.81 9.36 26.23
C ILE A 28 -21.41 10.58 25.40
N ASN A 29 -21.62 11.82 25.88
CA ASN A 29 -21.30 13.03 25.11
C ASN A 29 -19.92 13.65 25.43
N TYR A 30 -19.40 13.48 26.65
CA TYR A 30 -18.13 14.08 27.08
C TYR A 30 -17.00 13.06 27.24
N TRP A 31 -17.29 11.77 27.26
CA TRP A 31 -16.27 10.73 27.14
C TRP A 31 -16.32 10.18 25.71
N PRO A 32 -15.51 10.70 24.77
CA PRO A 32 -15.34 9.99 23.52
C PRO A 32 -14.78 8.63 23.92
N ILE A 33 -15.53 7.55 23.65
CA ILE A 33 -15.01 6.19 23.75
C ILE A 33 -13.92 6.12 22.67
N GLY A 34 -12.72 6.59 23.03
CA GLY A 34 -11.64 6.95 22.11
C GLY A 34 -10.95 5.74 21.50
N THR A 35 -11.50 4.55 21.71
CA THR A 35 -10.98 3.28 21.22
C THR A 35 -12.14 2.46 20.69
N LEU A 36 -12.14 2.22 19.38
CA LEU A 36 -13.01 1.25 18.74
C LEU A 36 -12.57 -0.17 19.15
N SER A 37 -13.48 -1.14 19.02
CA SER A 37 -13.06 -2.54 19.03
C SER A 37 -12.23 -2.84 17.77
N SER A 38 -11.42 -3.91 17.80
CA SER A 38 -10.65 -4.34 16.63
C SER A 38 -11.54 -4.55 15.41
N GLN A 39 -12.69 -5.20 15.58
CA GLN A 39 -13.64 -5.44 14.49
C GLN A 39 -14.26 -4.14 13.97
N ALA A 40 -14.68 -3.23 14.85
CA ALA A 40 -15.27 -1.96 14.43
C ALA A 40 -14.24 -1.07 13.69
N ALA A 41 -12.97 -1.12 14.10
CA ALA A 41 -11.89 -0.44 13.41
C ALA A 41 -11.60 -1.07 12.03
N ALA A 42 -11.58 -2.41 11.95
CA ALA A 42 -11.42 -3.14 10.69
C ALA A 42 -12.57 -2.87 9.72
N ASP A 43 -13.83 -2.92 10.17
CA ASP A 43 -15.00 -2.64 9.33
C ASP A 43 -14.97 -1.21 8.79
N LYS A 44 -14.53 -0.25 9.62
CA LYS A 44 -14.32 1.14 9.20
C LYS A 44 -13.23 1.24 8.13
N ALA A 45 -12.12 0.53 8.29
CA ALA A 45 -11.06 0.46 7.28
C ALA A 45 -11.56 -0.15 5.97
N MET A 46 -12.23 -1.31 6.02
CA MET A 46 -12.75 -2.01 4.85
C MET A 46 -13.78 -1.18 4.09
N THR A 47 -14.63 -0.44 4.82
CA THR A 47 -15.59 0.50 4.22
C THR A 47 -14.86 1.61 3.48
N PHE A 48 -13.81 2.18 4.07
CA PHE A 48 -13.02 3.21 3.42
C PHE A 48 -12.29 2.67 2.18
N ILE A 49 -11.65 1.50 2.29
CA ILE A 49 -10.89 0.89 1.18
C ILE A 49 -11.82 0.58 0.00
N ASN A 50 -12.91 -0.17 0.22
CA ASN A 50 -13.84 -0.54 -0.85
C ASN A 50 -14.54 0.67 -1.49
N LYS A 51 -14.68 1.79 -0.76
CA LYS A 51 -15.21 3.04 -1.32
C LYS A 51 -14.22 3.75 -2.26
N ASN A 52 -12.91 3.58 -2.05
CA ASN A 52 -11.87 4.35 -2.74
C ASN A 52 -11.01 3.51 -3.71
N ILE A 53 -11.32 2.23 -3.86
CA ILE A 53 -10.65 1.33 -4.81
C ILE A 53 -11.34 1.36 -6.18
N GLU A 54 -10.62 0.97 -7.24
CA GLU A 54 -11.14 0.96 -8.62
C GLU A 54 -12.37 0.06 -8.78
N GLN A 55 -13.29 0.44 -9.69
CA GLN A 55 -14.48 -0.35 -9.94
C GLN A 55 -14.12 -1.76 -10.45
N GLY A 56 -14.70 -2.79 -9.83
CA GLY A 56 -14.42 -4.19 -10.15
C GLY A 56 -13.34 -4.83 -9.27
N VAL A 57 -12.68 -4.06 -8.41
CA VAL A 57 -11.72 -4.57 -7.40
C VAL A 57 -12.42 -4.67 -6.05
N THR A 58 -12.27 -5.81 -5.36
CA THR A 58 -12.89 -6.03 -4.04
C THR A 58 -11.84 -6.32 -2.99
N ALA A 59 -11.92 -5.60 -1.86
CA ALA A 59 -11.13 -5.87 -0.68
C ALA A 59 -11.94 -6.71 0.33
N SER A 60 -11.32 -7.74 0.91
CA SER A 60 -11.92 -8.60 1.94
C SER A 60 -11.03 -8.66 3.17
N LEU A 61 -11.65 -8.66 4.36
CA LEU A 61 -10.94 -8.81 5.62
C LEU A 61 -10.56 -10.29 5.83
N VAL A 62 -9.31 -10.54 6.19
CA VAL A 62 -8.84 -11.87 6.60
C VAL A 62 -8.79 -11.97 8.13
N ASN A 63 -8.14 -11.00 8.78
CA ASN A 63 -7.96 -10.99 10.23
C ASN A 63 -7.73 -9.57 10.75
N VAL A 64 -7.99 -9.36 12.04
CA VAL A 64 -7.60 -8.15 12.75
C VAL A 64 -7.04 -8.50 14.13
N SER A 65 -5.89 -7.93 14.47
CA SER A 65 -5.20 -8.17 15.75
C SER A 65 -4.79 -6.85 16.41
N SER A 66 -4.74 -6.83 17.75
CA SER A 66 -4.31 -5.65 18.50
C SER A 66 -2.79 -5.61 18.62
N GLN A 67 -2.17 -4.50 18.18
CA GLN A 67 -0.72 -4.30 18.28
C GLN A 67 -0.36 -2.89 18.75
N GLY A 68 0.03 -2.78 20.02
CA GLY A 68 0.40 -1.50 20.62
C GLY A 68 -0.72 -0.44 20.50
N SER A 69 -0.43 0.65 19.80
CA SER A 69 -1.34 1.79 19.58
C SER A 69 -2.24 1.65 18.34
N VAL A 70 -2.07 0.59 17.57
CA VAL A 70 -2.83 0.32 16.34
C VAL A 70 -3.47 -1.08 16.39
N TYR A 71 -4.41 -1.32 15.49
CA TYR A 71 -4.82 -2.66 15.09
C TYR A 71 -4.10 -3.00 13.78
N GLN A 72 -3.49 -4.18 13.71
CA GLN A 72 -3.02 -4.75 12.45
C GLN A 72 -4.21 -5.44 11.77
N ILE A 73 -4.38 -5.17 10.47
CA ILE A 73 -5.44 -5.68 9.63
C ILE A 73 -4.79 -6.47 8.49
N SER A 74 -5.06 -7.77 8.46
CA SER A 74 -4.76 -8.62 7.30
C SER A 74 -5.96 -8.59 6.36
N LEU A 75 -5.76 -8.17 5.12
CA LEU A 75 -6.82 -8.07 4.10
C LEU A 75 -6.36 -8.65 2.77
N LYS A 76 -7.29 -8.98 1.89
CA LYS A 76 -7.01 -9.41 0.51
C LYS A 76 -7.62 -8.44 -0.47
N ILE A 77 -6.86 -8.05 -1.48
CA ILE A 77 -7.34 -7.32 -2.66
C ILE A 77 -7.05 -8.20 -3.86
N ASN A 78 -8.08 -8.64 -4.60
CA ASN A 78 -7.94 -9.60 -5.70
C ASN A 78 -7.09 -10.84 -5.30
N GLU A 79 -7.40 -11.41 -4.13
CA GLU A 79 -6.71 -12.56 -3.52
C GLU A 79 -5.27 -12.33 -3.03
N ILE A 80 -4.65 -11.19 -3.34
CA ILE A 80 -3.32 -10.84 -2.86
C ILE A 80 -3.43 -10.35 -1.41
N PRO A 81 -2.70 -10.96 -0.45
CA PRO A 81 -2.73 -10.55 0.95
C PRO A 81 -1.94 -9.26 1.18
N TYR A 82 -2.49 -8.37 2.00
CA TYR A 82 -1.89 -7.12 2.44
C TYR A 82 -2.02 -6.98 3.95
N GLU A 83 -0.97 -6.46 4.58
CA GLU A 83 -0.97 -6.06 5.98
C GLU A 83 -1.05 -4.53 6.08
N SER A 84 -2.14 -4.06 6.68
CA SER A 84 -2.41 -2.64 6.91
C SER A 84 -2.63 -2.39 8.40
N TYR A 85 -2.63 -1.13 8.82
CA TYR A 85 -2.77 -0.78 10.24
C TYR A 85 -3.77 0.35 10.40
N ILE A 86 -4.60 0.30 11.43
CA ILE A 86 -5.52 1.39 11.78
C ILE A 86 -5.30 1.82 13.23
N THR A 87 -5.34 3.11 13.53
CA THR A 87 -5.30 3.59 14.91
C THR A 87 -6.48 3.05 15.72
N LYS A 88 -6.30 2.88 17.03
CA LYS A 88 -7.37 2.37 17.91
C LYS A 88 -8.62 3.26 17.92
N ASP A 89 -8.49 4.55 17.66
CA ASP A 89 -9.63 5.48 17.50
C ASP A 89 -10.24 5.45 16.09
N GLY A 90 -9.68 4.64 15.19
CA GLY A 90 -10.12 4.46 13.81
C GLY A 90 -9.95 5.69 12.93
N LYS A 91 -9.13 6.67 13.30
CA LYS A 91 -8.97 7.91 12.52
C LYS A 91 -7.95 7.81 11.40
N PHE A 92 -6.89 7.02 11.57
CA PHE A 92 -5.83 6.89 10.59
C PHE A 92 -5.67 5.46 10.14
N LEU A 93 -5.66 5.25 8.82
CA LEU A 93 -5.33 4.00 8.16
C LEU A 93 -3.95 4.15 7.51
N PHE A 94 -3.02 3.27 7.87
CA PHE A 94 -1.69 3.18 7.29
C PHE A 94 -1.66 2.01 6.31
N PRO A 95 -1.40 2.26 5.01
CA PRO A 95 -1.38 1.20 4.01
C PRO A 95 -0.37 0.09 4.30
N THR A 96 0.74 0.43 4.95
CA THR A 96 1.83 -0.49 5.30
C THR A 96 2.48 -0.09 6.62
N GLY A 97 3.21 -1.02 7.24
CA GLY A 97 3.99 -0.80 8.45
C GLY A 97 5.22 -1.70 8.46
N ILE A 98 6.33 -1.20 8.99
CA ILE A 98 7.60 -1.93 9.07
C ILE A 98 7.74 -2.48 10.50
N ASN A 99 7.78 -3.81 10.64
CA ASN A 99 8.04 -4.45 11.93
C ASN A 99 9.55 -4.40 12.23
N LEU A 100 9.95 -3.63 13.24
CA LEU A 100 11.35 -3.45 13.65
C LEU A 100 11.87 -4.57 14.57
N GLU A 101 10.98 -5.40 15.10
CA GLU A 101 11.28 -6.45 16.08
C GLU A 101 11.25 -7.87 15.47
N ALA A 102 10.63 -8.02 14.30
CA ALA A 102 10.77 -9.23 13.50
C ALA A 102 12.24 -9.36 13.06
N ALA A 103 12.95 -10.33 13.63
CA ALA A 103 14.29 -10.72 13.19
C ALA A 103 14.23 -11.00 11.69
N ALA A 104 14.73 -10.07 10.88
CA ALA A 104 14.85 -10.14 9.43
C ALA A 104 13.75 -10.95 8.69
N ILE A 105 12.76 -10.20 8.17
CA ILE A 105 12.00 -10.43 6.92
C ILE A 105 10.82 -11.41 6.98
N GLU A 106 9.60 -10.87 6.86
CA GLU A 106 8.55 -11.34 5.92
C GLU A 106 7.69 -10.14 5.42
N THR A 107 8.30 -9.16 4.75
CA THR A 107 7.71 -8.24 3.71
C THR A 107 8.90 -7.52 3.00
N PRO A 108 8.70 -6.81 1.87
CA PRO A 108 9.09 -7.13 0.47
C PRO A 108 10.60 -7.25 0.15
N ALA A 109 11.47 -7.59 1.11
CA ALA A 109 12.91 -7.73 0.87
C ALA A 109 13.28 -8.93 -0.02
N GLU A 110 12.52 -10.03 -0.01
CA GLU A 110 12.76 -11.15 -0.95
C GLU A 110 12.41 -10.78 -2.38
N THR A 111 11.27 -10.11 -2.61
CA THR A 111 10.90 -9.59 -3.94
C THR A 111 11.88 -8.52 -4.43
N SER A 112 12.45 -7.72 -3.51
CA SER A 112 13.50 -6.75 -3.81
C SER A 112 14.83 -7.39 -4.18
N ALA A 113 15.29 -8.43 -3.47
CA ALA A 113 16.52 -9.14 -3.80
C ALA A 113 16.38 -9.92 -5.12
N ALA A 114 15.23 -10.55 -5.32
CA ALA A 114 14.79 -11.19 -6.55
C ALA A 114 14.85 -10.25 -7.76
N THR A 115 14.12 -9.13 -7.72
CA THR A 115 14.13 -8.13 -8.79
C THR A 115 15.48 -7.44 -8.92
N ALA A 116 16.27 -7.31 -7.85
CA ALA A 116 17.63 -6.77 -7.94
C ALA A 116 18.53 -7.70 -8.77
N SER A 117 18.54 -8.99 -8.46
CA SER A 117 19.32 -9.99 -9.21
C SER A 117 18.85 -10.10 -10.67
N PHE A 118 17.55 -10.00 -10.90
CA PHE A 118 16.96 -9.99 -12.24
C PHE A 118 17.39 -8.74 -13.02
N ALA A 119 17.21 -7.54 -12.45
CA ALA A 119 17.60 -6.28 -13.09
C ALA A 119 19.09 -6.21 -13.41
N GLN A 120 19.94 -6.66 -12.47
CA GLN A 120 21.39 -6.79 -12.69
C GLN A 120 21.71 -7.78 -13.81
N CYS A 121 20.98 -8.90 -13.90
CA CYS A 121 21.14 -9.86 -14.99
C CYS A 121 20.79 -9.25 -16.36
N LEU A 122 19.68 -8.51 -16.47
CA LEU A 122 19.31 -7.80 -17.71
C LEU A 122 20.42 -6.85 -18.16
N THR A 123 20.97 -6.07 -17.22
CA THR A 123 22.10 -5.16 -17.47
C THR A 123 23.37 -5.93 -17.85
N ALA A 124 23.67 -7.06 -17.21
CA ALA A 124 24.80 -7.92 -17.57
C ALA A 124 24.64 -8.55 -18.97
N LYS A 125 23.40 -8.77 -19.42
CA LYS A 125 23.06 -9.17 -20.80
C LYS A 125 23.11 -8.01 -21.80
N SER A 126 23.61 -6.85 -21.37
CA SER A 126 23.70 -5.63 -22.18
C SER A 126 22.35 -5.13 -22.71
N MET A 127 21.26 -5.48 -22.01
CA MET A 127 19.95 -4.95 -22.34
C MET A 127 19.88 -3.48 -21.93
N LYS A 128 19.10 -2.70 -22.67
CA LYS A 128 18.88 -1.28 -22.41
C LYS A 128 17.41 -0.95 -22.49
N PHE A 129 16.96 -0.08 -21.60
CA PHE A 129 15.61 0.44 -21.58
C PHE A 129 15.63 1.89 -22.07
N TYR A 130 14.99 2.15 -23.20
CA TYR A 130 14.86 3.48 -23.79
C TYR A 130 13.47 4.03 -23.45
N GLY A 131 13.43 5.18 -22.78
CA GLY A 131 12.16 5.76 -22.36
C GLY A 131 12.28 7.23 -22.00
N SER A 132 11.24 7.75 -21.37
CA SER A 132 11.24 9.12 -20.86
C SER A 132 10.70 9.21 -19.44
N LYS A 133 11.13 10.23 -18.70
CA LYS A 133 10.54 10.62 -17.41
C LYS A 133 9.06 10.97 -17.49
N ASN A 134 8.58 11.46 -18.64
CA ASN A 134 7.18 11.85 -18.83
C ASN A 134 6.46 10.82 -19.72
N CYS A 135 6.45 9.56 -19.32
CA CYS A 135 5.90 8.46 -20.11
C CYS A 135 5.16 7.47 -19.20
N SER A 136 3.82 7.47 -19.25
CA SER A 136 3.00 6.65 -18.35
C SER A 136 3.30 5.16 -18.44
N TRP A 137 3.59 4.64 -19.64
CA TRP A 137 3.97 3.24 -19.82
C TRP A 137 5.37 2.94 -19.28
N CYS A 138 6.29 3.89 -19.41
CA CYS A 138 7.63 3.77 -18.85
C CYS A 138 7.58 3.75 -17.32
N ASP A 139 6.70 4.56 -16.72
CA ASP A 139 6.56 4.61 -15.27
C ASP A 139 5.94 3.33 -14.72
N LYS A 140 4.90 2.80 -15.38
CA LYS A 140 4.34 1.47 -15.04
C LYS A 140 5.37 0.37 -15.10
N GLU A 141 6.25 0.40 -16.10
CA GLU A 141 7.29 -0.63 -16.24
C GLU A 141 8.41 -0.47 -15.20
N LYS A 142 8.81 0.76 -14.88
CA LYS A 142 9.73 1.05 -13.76
C LYS A 142 9.16 0.53 -12.43
N GLU A 143 7.86 0.70 -12.20
CA GLU A 143 7.18 0.23 -11.00
C GLU A 143 7.25 -1.29 -10.82
N LEU A 144 7.25 -2.07 -11.92
CA LEU A 144 7.44 -3.53 -11.85
C LEU A 144 8.78 -3.92 -11.18
N PHE A 145 9.81 -3.10 -11.36
CA PHE A 145 11.13 -3.32 -10.75
C PHE A 145 11.26 -2.64 -9.38
N GLY A 146 10.36 -1.73 -9.02
CA GLY A 146 10.47 -0.91 -7.81
C GLY A 146 11.85 -0.28 -7.67
N ILE A 147 12.45 -0.41 -6.48
CA ILE A 147 13.80 0.12 -6.20
C ILE A 147 14.91 -0.55 -7.02
N SER A 148 14.67 -1.73 -7.58
CA SER A 148 15.65 -2.49 -8.36
C SER A 148 15.81 -1.93 -9.78
N PHE A 149 14.91 -1.04 -10.21
CA PHE A 149 15.05 -0.36 -11.50
C PHE A 149 16.36 0.42 -11.62
N GLN A 150 16.94 0.86 -10.50
CA GLN A 150 18.24 1.55 -10.49
C GLN A 150 19.38 0.73 -11.11
N TYR A 151 19.24 -0.60 -11.19
CA TYR A 151 20.22 -1.48 -11.81
C TYR A 151 20.04 -1.64 -13.32
N ILE A 152 18.90 -1.21 -13.88
CA ILE A 152 18.63 -1.27 -15.31
C ILE A 152 19.42 -0.18 -16.04
N ASN A 153 20.00 -0.51 -17.19
CA ASN A 153 20.58 0.45 -18.11
C ASN A 153 19.48 1.31 -18.78
N TYR A 154 18.96 2.27 -18.04
CA TYR A 154 17.97 3.23 -18.53
C TYR A 154 18.63 4.36 -19.33
N ILE A 155 18.10 4.62 -20.51
CA ILE A 155 18.45 5.75 -21.37
C ILE A 155 17.26 6.72 -21.43
N GLU A 156 17.43 7.91 -20.85
CA GLU A 156 16.50 9.02 -21.06
C GLU A 156 16.63 9.52 -22.50
N CYS A 157 15.53 9.44 -23.24
CA CYS A 157 15.49 9.77 -24.64
C CYS A 157 14.99 11.18 -24.94
N ILE A 158 14.39 11.90 -23.99
CA ILE A 158 13.95 13.27 -24.19
C ILE A 158 14.96 14.23 -23.57
N ASP A 159 15.53 15.07 -24.43
CA ASP A 159 16.42 16.14 -24.01
C ASP A 159 15.61 17.24 -23.32
N SER A 160 15.96 17.57 -22.07
CA SER A 160 15.20 18.52 -21.26
C SER A 160 15.29 19.97 -21.75
N ALA A 161 16.30 20.32 -22.55
CA ALA A 161 16.49 21.68 -23.05
C ALA A 161 15.72 21.91 -24.37
N THR A 162 15.69 20.90 -25.24
CA THR A 162 15.10 21.00 -26.58
C THR A 162 13.73 20.33 -26.70
N GLY A 163 13.39 19.41 -25.79
CA GLY A 163 12.20 18.56 -25.88
C GLY A 163 12.25 17.50 -26.99
N GLY A 164 13.36 17.44 -27.74
CA GLY A 164 13.56 16.48 -28.83
C GLY A 164 14.21 15.19 -28.35
N LEU A 165 14.31 14.21 -29.26
CA LEU A 165 15.07 12.98 -29.01
C LEU A 165 16.55 13.29 -28.79
N THR A 166 17.16 12.70 -27.77
CA THR A 166 18.62 12.75 -27.56
C THR A 166 19.36 12.08 -28.72
N LYS A 167 20.59 12.50 -28.98
CA LYS A 167 21.42 11.93 -30.05
C LYS A 167 21.57 10.41 -29.92
N THR A 168 21.74 9.91 -28.69
CA THR A 168 21.79 8.48 -28.37
C THR A 168 20.55 7.72 -28.84
N CYS A 169 19.35 8.28 -28.64
CA CYS A 169 18.10 7.63 -29.05
C CYS A 169 17.81 7.82 -30.54
N GLN A 170 18.26 8.91 -31.16
CA GLN A 170 18.22 9.09 -32.62
C GLN A 170 19.11 8.05 -33.33
N ASP A 171 20.34 7.87 -32.85
CA ASP A 171 21.29 6.92 -33.44
C ASP A 171 20.83 5.46 -33.24
N ALA A 172 20.17 5.19 -32.12
CA ALA A 172 19.50 3.92 -31.85
C ALA A 172 18.16 3.76 -32.59
N LYS A 173 17.72 4.76 -33.36
CA LYS A 173 16.46 4.78 -34.13
C LYS A 173 15.23 4.47 -33.27
N ILE A 174 15.15 5.07 -32.09
CA ILE A 174 14.01 4.88 -31.19
C ILE A 174 12.81 5.67 -31.72
N GLU A 175 11.72 4.96 -32.02
CA GLU A 175 10.48 5.53 -32.57
C GLU A 175 9.38 5.70 -31.52
N SER A 176 9.42 4.90 -30.43
CA SER A 176 8.41 4.94 -29.38
C SER A 176 8.98 4.52 -28.02
N PHE A 177 8.26 4.87 -26.95
CA PHE A 177 8.61 4.50 -25.58
C PHE A 177 7.49 3.68 -24.92
N PRO A 178 7.82 2.75 -24.03
CA PRO A 178 9.18 2.23 -23.80
C PRO A 178 9.68 1.39 -24.98
N THR A 179 11.00 1.28 -25.14
CA THR A 179 11.64 0.33 -26.07
C THR A 179 12.80 -0.37 -25.38
N TRP A 180 12.87 -1.69 -25.49
CA TRP A 180 14.00 -2.48 -25.03
C TRP A 180 14.95 -2.82 -26.16
N GLN A 181 16.24 -2.64 -25.92
CA GLN A 181 17.26 -3.34 -26.69
C GLN A 181 17.52 -4.68 -26.01
N LEU A 182 17.22 -5.77 -26.70
CA LEU A 182 17.45 -7.14 -26.27
C LEU A 182 18.91 -7.58 -26.51
N PRO A 183 19.33 -8.74 -25.95
CA PRO A 183 20.63 -9.32 -26.27
C PRO A 183 20.77 -9.53 -27.79
N GLY A 184 21.93 -9.17 -28.35
CA GLY A 184 22.15 -9.20 -29.80
C GLY A 184 21.66 -7.96 -30.56
N GLY A 185 21.09 -6.96 -29.86
CA GLY A 185 20.79 -5.64 -30.44
C GLY A 185 19.42 -5.50 -31.09
N LYS A 186 18.56 -6.53 -31.02
CA LYS A 186 17.17 -6.44 -31.47
C LYS A 186 16.41 -5.43 -30.61
N MET A 187 15.64 -4.55 -31.25
CA MET A 187 14.76 -3.60 -30.56
C MET A 187 13.36 -4.17 -30.44
N GLU A 188 12.75 -4.04 -29.26
CA GLU A 188 11.35 -4.35 -29.02
C GLU A 188 10.65 -3.19 -28.33
N SER A 189 9.76 -2.55 -29.06
CA SER A 189 8.93 -1.46 -28.54
C SER A 189 7.71 -1.97 -27.77
N GLY A 190 7.20 -1.09 -26.91
CA GLY A 190 6.03 -1.34 -26.08
C GLY A 190 6.38 -1.90 -24.69
N PHE A 191 5.40 -1.80 -23.80
CA PHE A 191 5.49 -2.29 -22.42
C PHE A 191 5.82 -3.79 -22.37
N LYS A 192 6.73 -4.18 -21.48
CA LYS A 192 7.06 -5.59 -21.21
C LYS A 192 6.85 -5.92 -19.74
N THR A 193 6.26 -7.09 -19.48
CA THR A 193 6.21 -7.63 -18.10
C THR A 193 7.57 -8.23 -17.71
N LEU A 194 7.78 -8.49 -16.43
CA LEU A 194 9.01 -9.14 -15.95
C LEU A 194 9.19 -10.51 -16.61
N GLU A 195 8.11 -11.26 -16.81
CA GLU A 195 8.13 -12.60 -17.42
C GLU A 195 8.56 -12.55 -18.90
N GLN A 196 8.08 -11.57 -19.66
CA GLN A 196 8.49 -11.37 -21.06
C GLN A 196 9.98 -10.99 -21.16
N LEU A 197 10.45 -10.17 -20.22
CA LEU A 197 11.86 -9.81 -20.13
C LEU A 197 12.70 -11.02 -19.70
N ALA A 198 12.20 -11.89 -18.83
CA ALA A 198 12.86 -13.13 -18.44
C ALA A 198 13.00 -14.10 -19.60
N GLU A 199 11.94 -14.29 -20.39
CA GLU A 199 11.92 -15.16 -21.56
C GLU A 199 12.94 -14.71 -22.62
N THR A 200 12.98 -13.40 -22.92
CA THR A 200 13.88 -12.85 -23.95
C THR A 200 15.34 -12.75 -23.50
N SER A 201 15.59 -12.56 -22.21
CA SER A 201 16.95 -12.42 -21.65
C SER A 201 17.58 -13.74 -21.20
N GLY A 202 16.76 -14.75 -20.90
CA GLY A 202 17.17 -15.96 -20.19
C GLY A 202 17.53 -15.71 -18.72
N CYS A 203 17.19 -14.54 -18.16
CA CYS A 203 17.37 -14.23 -16.74
C CYS A 203 16.18 -14.78 -15.93
N LEU A 204 16.46 -15.40 -14.78
CA LEU A 204 15.43 -15.93 -13.90
C LEU A 204 14.91 -14.85 -12.95
N ILE A 205 13.60 -14.81 -12.75
CA ILE A 205 12.95 -14.10 -11.65
C ILE A 205 12.97 -15.09 -10.48
N LYS A 206 13.89 -14.88 -9.53
CA LYS A 206 14.06 -15.78 -8.39
C LYS A 206 13.16 -15.43 -7.22
#